data_AF-A0A958FU26-F1
#
_entry.id   AF-A0A958FU26-F1
#
_cell.length_a   1.000
_cell.length_b   1.000
_cell.length_c   1.000
_cell.angle_alpha   90.00
_cell.angle_beta   90.00
_cell.angle_gamma   90.00
#
_symmetry.space_group_name_H-M   'P 1'
#
loop_
_entity.id
_entity.type
_entity.pdbx_description
1 polymer ?
#
loop_
_entity_poly.entity_id
_entity_poly.type
_entity_poly.pdbx_seq_one_letter_code
_entity_poly.pdbx_strand_id
1 'polypeptide(L)'
;MANHPLQIAFLWHFHQPYYKNSQGVFQMPWVRFHATRDYLDILKKKKKFPEIRQTFNILPSLAQQILDYAHNNTRDLVWDLSEPSPEKLDDSQRLQMLSTFFLAYEPYMIDPYPRYRELCDRYRSTEATDAARLAAFSVQDIRDLQVWYNLCWMGPISRERPAIQQLFEKSSQFSEIDKALLFNEIRTILQEIVPRYRAAWLEKRIELVAAPFYHPILPLLIDSGIANASGQEIELPDPPFRHPEDARAQIQMSLSFFEQHFGKKPTGLLPPEGALSADTIKLIARQGIKWVATDESIFVRSTFGNAPEHQLHQPHWHDKT
;
A
#
# COMPACT_ATOMS: atom_id res chain seq x y z
N MET A 1 6.07 5.08 40.42
CA MET A 1 5.92 4.63 39.01
C MET A 1 5.74 3.12 39.05
N ALA A 2 4.86 2.54 38.23
CA ALA A 2 4.74 1.08 38.16
C ALA A 2 6.10 0.45 37.85
N ASN A 3 6.50 -0.61 38.55
CA ASN A 3 7.81 -1.26 38.40
C ASN A 3 8.04 -1.85 36.99
N HIS A 4 6.98 -1.97 36.18
CA HIS A 4 7.03 -2.39 34.79
C HIS A 4 6.07 -1.52 33.96
N PRO A 5 6.54 -0.52 33.21
CA PRO A 5 5.69 0.25 32.31
C PRO A 5 5.17 -0.64 31.17
N LEU A 6 3.93 -0.39 30.71
CA LEU A 6 3.36 -1.06 29.56
C LEU A 6 4.22 -0.79 28.31
N GLN A 7 4.67 -1.86 27.64
CA GLN A 7 5.40 -1.77 26.40
C GLN A 7 4.42 -1.85 25.23
N ILE A 8 4.41 -0.82 24.39
CA ILE A 8 3.52 -0.74 23.22
C ILE A 8 4.37 -0.80 21.96
N ALA A 9 4.05 -1.74 21.06
CA ALA A 9 4.65 -1.85 19.74
C ALA A 9 3.59 -1.54 18.67
N PHE A 10 3.83 -0.50 17.88
CA PHE A 10 3.01 -0.19 16.70
C PHE A 10 3.62 -0.85 15.47
N LEU A 11 2.82 -1.70 14.79
CA LEU A 11 3.20 -2.35 13.55
C LEU A 11 2.32 -1.84 12.41
N TRP A 12 2.90 -1.01 11.56
CA TRP A 12 2.23 -0.48 10.37
C TRP A 12 2.46 -1.44 9.20
N HIS A 13 1.40 -2.11 8.76
CA HIS A 13 1.46 -3.02 7.61
C HIS A 13 1.08 -2.29 6.32
N PHE A 14 2.05 -2.07 5.44
CA PHE A 14 1.82 -1.47 4.13
C PHE A 14 1.81 -2.56 3.07
N HIS A 15 0.61 -2.80 2.57
CA HIS A 15 0.34 -3.79 1.55
C HIS A 15 -0.47 -3.19 0.40
N GLN A 16 -0.08 -3.58 -0.81
CA GLN A 16 -0.87 -3.48 -2.02
C GLN A 16 -0.56 -4.73 -2.88
N PRO A 17 -1.55 -5.32 -3.55
CA PRO A 17 -1.32 -6.28 -4.63
C PRO A 17 -0.29 -5.78 -5.66
N TYR A 18 0.30 -6.72 -6.40
CA TYR A 18 1.16 -6.38 -7.52
C TYR A 18 0.30 -6.09 -8.76
N TYR A 19 0.20 -4.81 -9.14
CA TYR A 19 -0.71 -4.36 -10.20
C TYR A 19 -0.07 -4.30 -11.59
N LYS A 20 1.24 -4.56 -11.72
CA LYS A 20 1.93 -4.48 -13.02
C LYS A 20 1.58 -5.70 -13.85
N ASN A 21 0.94 -5.48 -14.98
CA ASN A 21 0.66 -6.56 -15.93
C ASN A 21 1.90 -6.91 -16.78
N SER A 22 1.76 -7.93 -17.63
CA SER A 22 2.80 -8.37 -18.57
C SER A 22 3.24 -7.31 -19.57
N GLN A 23 2.42 -6.30 -19.83
CA GLN A 23 2.70 -5.16 -20.72
C GLN A 23 3.47 -4.04 -20.01
N GLY A 24 3.72 -4.19 -18.70
CA GLY A 24 4.47 -3.22 -17.92
C GLY A 24 3.65 -2.03 -17.44
N VAL A 25 2.31 -2.09 -17.49
CA VAL A 25 1.40 -1.02 -17.03
C VAL A 25 0.74 -1.42 -15.71
N PHE A 26 0.59 -0.47 -14.79
CA PHE A 26 -0.19 -0.69 -13.57
C PHE A 26 -1.68 -0.61 -13.85
N GLN A 27 -2.40 -1.69 -13.55
CA GLN A 27 -3.84 -1.75 -13.80
C GLN A 27 -4.65 -0.86 -12.84
N MET A 28 -4.08 -0.52 -11.68
CA MET A 28 -4.75 0.27 -10.65
C MET A 28 -3.82 1.35 -10.08
N PRO A 29 -4.37 2.52 -9.68
CA PRO A 29 -3.57 3.65 -9.18
C PRO A 29 -3.19 3.53 -7.69
N TRP A 30 -3.61 2.47 -7.01
CA TRP A 30 -3.63 2.41 -5.54
C TRP A 30 -2.25 2.57 -4.92
N VAL A 31 -1.20 1.98 -5.51
CA VAL A 31 0.17 2.18 -5.03
C VAL A 31 0.54 3.66 -5.01
N ARG A 32 0.28 4.37 -6.10
CA ARG A 32 0.58 5.81 -6.22
C ARG A 32 -0.28 6.66 -5.29
N PHE A 33 -1.58 6.40 -5.25
CA PHE A 33 -2.50 7.14 -4.40
C PHE A 33 -2.17 7.00 -2.91
N HIS A 34 -1.88 5.78 -2.45
CA HIS A 34 -1.44 5.56 -1.07
C HIS A 34 -0.02 6.08 -0.82
N ALA A 35 0.86 6.09 -1.82
CA ALA A 35 2.18 6.71 -1.71
C ALA A 35 2.10 8.23 -1.46
N THR A 36 1.19 8.93 -2.14
CA THR A 36 0.98 10.38 -1.98
C THR A 36 0.17 10.76 -0.75
N ARG A 37 -0.54 9.80 -0.16
CA ARG A 37 -1.41 10.02 1.00
C ARG A 37 -0.82 9.58 2.32
N ASP A 38 -0.26 8.38 2.35
CA ASP A 38 -0.08 7.61 3.59
C ASP A 38 1.40 7.34 3.86
N TYR A 39 2.12 6.71 2.92
CA TYR A 39 3.45 6.12 3.19
C TYR A 39 4.50 7.16 3.57
N LEU A 40 4.62 8.28 2.86
CA LEU A 40 5.59 9.31 3.23
C LEU A 40 5.14 10.13 4.45
N ASP A 41 3.84 10.39 4.54
CA ASP A 41 3.22 11.27 5.53
C ASP A 41 3.40 10.73 6.95
N ILE A 42 3.14 9.44 7.17
CA ILE A 42 3.30 8.81 8.48
C ILE A 42 4.77 8.80 8.95
N LEU A 43 5.72 8.56 8.04
CA LEU A 43 7.14 8.66 8.34
C LEU A 43 7.54 10.10 8.70
N LYS A 44 7.03 11.10 7.96
CA LYS A 44 7.31 12.52 8.24
C LYS A 44 6.65 12.97 9.54
N LYS A 45 5.46 12.47 9.89
CA LYS A 45 4.75 12.76 11.15
C LYS A 45 5.58 12.36 12.37
N LYS A 46 6.39 11.29 12.27
CA LYS A 46 7.32 10.89 13.34
C LYS A 46 8.22 12.04 13.82
N LYS A 47 8.55 13.03 12.98
CA LYS A 47 9.34 14.19 13.42
C LYS A 47 8.69 14.96 14.59
N LYS A 48 7.36 14.94 14.70
CA LYS A 48 6.63 15.54 15.84
C LYS A 48 6.69 14.67 17.11
N PHE A 49 7.08 13.41 16.99
CA PHE A 49 7.15 12.42 18.07
C PHE A 49 8.48 11.63 18.01
N PRO A 50 9.63 12.29 18.27
CA PRO A 50 10.94 11.70 18.07
C PRO A 50 11.19 10.46 18.94
N GLU A 51 10.61 10.42 20.14
CA GLU A 51 10.80 9.35 21.13
C GLU A 51 10.02 8.06 20.83
N ILE A 52 8.94 8.14 20.05
CA ILE A 52 8.12 6.97 19.70
C ILE A 52 8.90 6.06 18.75
N ARG A 53 9.13 4.81 19.12
CA ARG A 53 9.64 3.77 18.22
C ARG A 53 8.50 3.22 17.38
N GLN A 54 8.73 3.05 16.09
CA GLN A 54 7.72 2.58 15.15
C GLN A 54 8.29 1.49 14.27
N THR A 55 7.45 0.51 13.97
CA THR A 55 7.80 -0.64 13.14
C THR A 55 6.95 -0.59 11.88
N PHE A 56 7.60 -0.65 10.72
CA PHE A 56 6.93 -0.62 9.42
C PHE A 56 7.23 -1.90 8.66
N ASN A 57 6.18 -2.61 8.30
CA ASN A 57 6.28 -3.65 7.29
C ASN A 57 5.95 -3.05 5.93
N ILE A 58 6.98 -2.85 5.10
CA ILE A 58 6.81 -2.43 3.71
C ILE A 58 6.99 -3.68 2.86
N LEU A 59 5.93 -4.10 2.17
CA LEU A 59 6.06 -5.24 1.28
C LEU A 59 7.11 -4.99 0.19
N PRO A 60 8.00 -5.95 -0.10
CA PRO A 60 8.96 -5.81 -1.19
C PRO A 60 8.30 -5.55 -2.54
N SER A 61 7.22 -6.27 -2.87
CA SER A 61 6.45 -6.03 -4.10
C SER A 61 5.83 -4.64 -4.15
N LEU A 62 5.31 -4.11 -3.04
CA LEU A 62 4.87 -2.72 -2.96
C LEU A 62 6.02 -1.73 -3.20
N ALA A 63 7.15 -1.92 -2.52
CA ALA A 63 8.32 -1.05 -2.68
C ALA A 63 8.88 -1.11 -4.11
N GLN A 64 8.87 -2.28 -4.76
CA GLN A 64 9.24 -2.43 -6.17
C GLN A 64 8.32 -1.61 -7.07
N GLN A 65 7.00 -1.62 -6.84
CA GLN A 65 6.06 -0.82 -7.62
C GLN A 65 6.31 0.69 -7.44
N ILE A 66 6.62 1.13 -6.21
CA ILE A 66 7.00 2.53 -5.93
C ILE A 66 8.27 2.90 -6.70
N LEU A 67 9.29 2.03 -6.72
CA LEU A 67 10.52 2.24 -7.49
C LEU A 67 10.26 2.28 -9.00
N ASP A 68 9.34 1.46 -9.51
CA ASP A 68 8.95 1.44 -10.91
C ASP A 68 8.29 2.77 -11.34
N TYR A 69 7.41 3.33 -10.50
CA TYR A 69 6.91 4.69 -10.71
C TYR A 69 8.03 5.73 -10.67
N ALA A 70 8.92 5.63 -9.68
CA ALA A 70 9.94 6.64 -9.39
C ALA A 70 11.06 6.71 -10.46
N HIS A 71 11.43 5.56 -11.03
CA HIS A 71 12.64 5.42 -11.85
C HIS A 71 12.41 4.82 -13.24
N ASN A 72 11.34 4.05 -13.43
CA ASN A 72 11.08 3.34 -14.69
C ASN A 72 9.96 3.99 -15.52
N ASN A 73 9.52 5.20 -15.14
CA ASN A 73 8.40 5.94 -15.75
C ASN A 73 7.15 5.05 -15.94
N THR A 74 6.97 4.05 -15.07
CA THR A 74 5.81 3.17 -15.12
C THR A 74 4.58 3.97 -14.69
N ARG A 75 3.45 3.74 -15.37
CA ARG A 75 2.20 4.49 -15.18
C ARG A 75 1.04 3.55 -14.87
N ASP A 76 0.04 4.10 -14.21
CA ASP A 76 -1.28 3.47 -14.07
C ASP A 76 -2.29 4.06 -15.05
N LEU A 77 -3.38 3.33 -15.25
CA LEU A 77 -4.48 3.77 -16.13
C LEU A 77 -5.01 5.17 -15.78
N VAL A 78 -5.05 5.55 -14.50
CA VAL A 78 -5.49 6.88 -14.10
C VAL A 78 -4.46 7.94 -14.51
N TRP A 79 -3.16 7.67 -14.36
CA TRP A 79 -2.10 8.54 -14.86
C TRP A 79 -2.21 8.75 -16.37
N ASP A 80 -2.41 7.67 -17.13
CA ASP A 80 -2.51 7.73 -18.59
C ASP A 80 -3.74 8.51 -19.08
N LEU A 81 -4.83 8.53 -18.30
CA LEU A 81 -6.01 9.37 -18.57
C LEU A 81 -5.88 10.80 -18.04
N SER A 82 -4.97 11.06 -17.10
CA SER A 82 -4.84 12.36 -16.44
C SER A 82 -3.75 13.26 -17.02
N GLU A 83 -2.62 12.70 -17.44
CA GLU A 83 -1.48 13.48 -17.91
C GLU A 83 -1.72 14.14 -19.29
N PRO A 84 -2.33 13.48 -20.29
CA PRO A 84 -2.62 14.11 -21.58
C PRO A 84 -3.55 15.31 -21.45
N SER A 85 -3.37 16.31 -22.33
CA SER A 85 -4.34 17.40 -22.49
C SER A 85 -5.71 16.84 -22.85
N PRO A 86 -6.82 17.36 -22.30
CA PRO A 86 -8.18 16.88 -22.61
C PRO A 86 -8.48 16.75 -24.11
N GLU A 87 -7.92 17.65 -24.92
CA GLU A 87 -8.08 17.72 -26.37
C GLU A 87 -7.41 16.56 -27.12
N LYS A 88 -6.53 15.80 -26.44
CA LYS A 88 -5.85 14.62 -27.00
C LYS A 88 -6.54 13.31 -26.60
N LEU A 89 -7.55 13.37 -25.72
CA LEU A 89 -8.29 12.19 -25.32
C LEU A 89 -9.35 11.86 -26.36
N ASP A 90 -9.43 10.60 -26.77
CA ASP A 90 -10.56 10.12 -27.55
C ASP A 90 -11.82 9.95 -26.68
N ASP A 91 -12.96 9.71 -27.33
CA ASP A 91 -14.24 9.57 -26.62
C ASP A 91 -14.26 8.36 -25.68
N SER A 92 -13.57 7.26 -26.01
CA SER A 92 -13.46 6.09 -25.14
C SER A 92 -12.69 6.42 -23.86
N GLN A 93 -11.58 7.13 -23.97
CA GLN A 93 -10.78 7.59 -22.84
C GLN A 93 -11.55 8.58 -21.97
N ARG A 94 -12.29 9.51 -22.58
CA ARG A 94 -13.15 10.46 -21.86
C ARG A 94 -14.26 9.74 -21.07
N LEU A 95 -14.93 8.77 -21.68
CA LEU A 95 -15.95 7.95 -21.01
C LEU A 95 -15.35 7.11 -19.87
N GLN A 96 -14.20 6.48 -20.10
CA GLN A 96 -13.49 5.73 -19.06
C GLN A 96 -13.15 6.64 -17.87
N MET A 97 -12.65 7.84 -18.15
CA MET A 97 -12.33 8.82 -17.13
C MET A 97 -13.58 9.23 -16.33
N LEU A 98 -14.70 9.56 -17.00
CA LEU A 98 -15.96 9.92 -16.33
C LEU A 98 -16.51 8.78 -15.47
N SER A 99 -16.31 7.52 -15.85
CA SER A 99 -16.72 6.37 -15.04
C SER A 99 -15.80 6.08 -13.84
N THR A 100 -14.54 6.52 -13.90
CA THR A 100 -13.50 6.16 -12.91
C THR A 100 -13.20 7.28 -11.92
N PHE A 101 -13.20 8.55 -12.38
CA PHE A 101 -12.65 9.68 -11.63
C PHE A 101 -13.61 10.23 -10.56
N PHE A 102 -14.67 9.49 -10.25
CA PHE A 102 -15.58 9.77 -9.13
C PHE A 102 -15.62 8.62 -8.10
N LEU A 103 -14.70 7.65 -8.20
CA LEU A 103 -14.59 6.52 -7.24
C LEU A 103 -13.88 6.89 -5.93
N ALA A 104 -13.60 8.17 -5.69
CA ALA A 104 -13.05 8.65 -4.42
C ALA A 104 -14.13 8.68 -3.33
N TYR A 105 -13.75 8.49 -2.06
CA TYR A 105 -14.71 8.49 -0.96
C TYR A 105 -15.31 9.88 -0.74
N GLU A 106 -16.57 10.05 -1.15
CA GLU A 106 -17.19 11.37 -1.33
C GLU A 106 -17.12 12.28 -0.11
N PRO A 107 -17.49 11.83 1.11
CA PRO A 107 -17.59 12.73 2.28
C PRO A 107 -16.31 13.49 2.60
N TYR A 108 -15.15 12.93 2.25
CA TYR A 108 -13.84 13.53 2.56
C TYR A 108 -13.02 13.91 1.33
N MET A 109 -13.34 13.37 0.15
CA MET A 109 -12.52 13.51 -1.04
C MET A 109 -13.21 14.24 -2.19
N ILE A 110 -14.53 14.36 -2.18
CA ILE A 110 -15.30 15.07 -3.22
C ILE A 110 -16.06 16.24 -2.60
N ASP A 111 -16.90 15.98 -1.61
CA ASP A 111 -17.81 16.97 -1.00
C ASP A 111 -17.12 18.22 -0.45
N PRO A 112 -15.91 18.14 0.15
CA PRO A 112 -15.21 19.32 0.64
C PRO A 112 -14.73 20.29 -0.47
N TYR A 113 -14.79 19.88 -1.74
CA TYR A 113 -14.22 20.63 -2.86
C TYR A 113 -15.32 21.03 -3.85
N PRO A 114 -15.82 22.28 -3.79
CA PRO A 114 -17.02 22.69 -4.52
C PRO A 114 -16.99 22.38 -6.02
N ARG A 115 -15.86 22.62 -6.67
CA ARG A 115 -15.70 22.32 -8.10
C ARG A 115 -15.74 20.83 -8.41
N TYR A 116 -15.14 20.00 -7.57
CA TYR A 116 -15.14 18.56 -7.78
C TYR A 116 -16.53 17.96 -7.51
N ARG A 117 -17.21 18.43 -6.47
CA ARG A 117 -18.62 18.12 -6.17
C ARG A 117 -19.54 18.47 -7.34
N GLU A 118 -19.40 19.67 -7.90
CA GLU A 118 -20.17 20.12 -9.07
C GLU A 118 -19.99 19.17 -10.26
N LEU A 119 -18.77 18.76 -10.57
CA LEU A 119 -18.47 17.81 -11.65
C LEU A 119 -19.10 16.43 -11.38
N CYS A 120 -19.08 15.99 -10.12
CA CYS A 120 -19.68 14.71 -9.71
C CYS A 120 -21.21 14.75 -9.82
N ASP A 121 -21.85 15.83 -9.40
CA ASP A 121 -23.30 16.03 -9.52
C ASP A 121 -23.73 16.09 -10.98
N ARG A 122 -22.92 16.74 -11.83
CA ARG A 122 -23.16 16.77 -13.27
C ARG A 122 -23.10 15.36 -13.86
N TYR A 123 -22.09 14.56 -13.52
CA TYR A 123 -21.97 13.19 -14.01
C TYR A 123 -23.17 12.33 -13.62
N ARG A 124 -23.70 12.51 -12.40
CA ARG A 124 -24.86 11.76 -11.88
C ARG A 124 -26.20 12.19 -12.41
N SER A 125 -26.35 13.47 -12.73
CA SER A 125 -27.59 14.02 -13.29
C SER A 125 -27.67 13.86 -14.82
N THR A 126 -26.54 13.59 -15.48
CA THR A 126 -26.50 13.34 -16.92
C THR A 126 -27.09 11.97 -17.25
N GLU A 127 -27.85 11.89 -18.35
CA GLU A 127 -28.36 10.61 -18.85
C GLU A 127 -27.24 9.57 -19.03
N ALA A 128 -27.57 8.30 -18.80
CA ALA A 128 -26.60 7.21 -18.84
C ALA A 128 -26.14 6.83 -20.27
N THR A 129 -26.40 7.67 -21.27
CA THR A 129 -25.92 7.46 -22.65
C THR A 129 -24.54 8.08 -22.85
N ASP A 130 -23.69 7.41 -23.62
CA ASP A 130 -22.33 7.88 -23.88
C ASP A 130 -22.30 9.27 -24.54
N ALA A 131 -23.20 9.50 -25.51
CA ALA A 131 -23.31 10.79 -26.19
C ALA A 131 -23.70 11.93 -25.23
N ALA A 132 -24.65 11.71 -24.32
CA ALA A 132 -25.03 12.71 -23.33
C ALA A 132 -23.88 13.01 -22.36
N ARG A 133 -23.17 11.98 -21.88
CA ARG A 133 -22.00 12.12 -21.00
C ARG A 133 -20.88 12.93 -21.65
N LEU A 134 -20.56 12.63 -22.91
CA LEU A 134 -19.51 13.36 -23.64
C LEU A 134 -19.88 14.82 -23.91
N ALA A 135 -21.16 15.10 -24.16
CA ALA A 135 -21.66 16.45 -24.40
C ALA A 135 -21.75 17.30 -23.12
N ALA A 136 -21.96 16.68 -21.96
CA ALA A 136 -22.11 17.38 -20.68
C ALA A 136 -20.80 17.96 -20.09
N PHE A 137 -19.63 17.54 -20.61
CA PHE A 137 -18.33 17.93 -20.08
C PHE A 137 -17.49 18.66 -21.12
N SER A 138 -17.18 19.93 -20.85
CA SER A 138 -16.26 20.73 -21.65
C SER A 138 -14.80 20.29 -21.43
N VAL A 139 -13.90 20.78 -22.30
CA VAL A 139 -12.45 20.62 -22.15
C VAL A 139 -11.95 21.05 -20.76
N GLN A 140 -12.47 22.17 -20.23
CA GLN A 140 -12.07 22.66 -18.91
C GLN A 140 -12.62 21.80 -17.77
N ASP A 141 -13.83 21.24 -17.92
CA ASP A 141 -14.39 20.30 -16.93
C ASP A 141 -13.56 19.03 -16.84
N ILE A 142 -13.14 18.50 -18.00
CA ILE A 142 -12.25 17.34 -18.09
C ILE A 142 -10.90 17.65 -17.43
N ARG A 143 -10.30 18.82 -17.70
CA ARG A 143 -9.04 19.23 -17.08
C ARG A 143 -9.16 19.37 -15.56
N ASP A 144 -10.23 20.00 -15.09
CA ASP A 144 -10.47 20.15 -13.66
C ASP A 144 -10.66 18.79 -12.98
N LEU A 145 -11.36 17.85 -13.65
CA LEU A 145 -11.53 16.49 -13.16
C LEU A 145 -10.20 15.72 -13.11
N GLN A 146 -9.35 15.86 -14.13
CA GLN A 146 -8.00 15.24 -14.15
C GLN A 146 -7.17 15.70 -12.95
N VAL A 147 -7.21 16.99 -12.62
CA VAL A 147 -6.49 17.52 -11.45
C VAL A 147 -7.13 17.04 -10.16
N TRP A 148 -8.44 17.21 -9.98
CA TRP A 148 -9.12 16.92 -8.72
C TRP A 148 -9.05 15.45 -8.31
N TYR A 149 -9.22 14.52 -9.27
CA TYR A 149 -9.17 13.10 -8.96
C TYR A 149 -7.80 12.66 -8.43
N ASN A 150 -6.71 13.34 -8.80
CA ASN A 150 -5.38 13.08 -8.28
C ASN A 150 -5.07 13.91 -7.02
N LEU A 151 -5.48 15.19 -7.00
CA LEU A 151 -5.22 16.14 -5.92
C LEU A 151 -5.90 15.73 -4.60
N CYS A 152 -7.11 15.14 -4.66
CA CYS A 152 -7.83 14.73 -3.46
C CYS A 152 -7.11 13.62 -2.66
N TRP A 153 -6.22 12.84 -3.29
CA TRP A 153 -5.38 11.82 -2.64
C TRP A 153 -4.12 12.37 -1.98
N MET A 154 -3.81 13.65 -2.09
CA MET A 154 -2.65 14.22 -1.40
C MET A 154 -2.88 14.19 0.11
N GLY A 155 -1.97 13.55 0.85
CA GLY A 155 -2.06 13.39 2.30
C GLY A 155 -1.83 14.69 3.08
N PRO A 156 -2.19 14.77 4.37
CA PRO A 156 -2.08 16.00 5.15
C PRO A 156 -0.69 16.66 5.16
N ILE A 157 0.40 15.88 5.26
CA ILE A 157 1.76 16.41 5.21
C ILE A 157 2.16 16.74 3.77
N SER A 158 1.73 15.92 2.80
CA SER A 158 1.99 16.22 1.39
C SER A 158 1.25 17.48 0.91
N ARG A 159 0.11 17.83 1.52
CA ARG A 159 -0.60 19.10 1.35
C ARG A 159 0.13 20.30 1.94
N GLU A 160 1.15 20.12 2.77
CA GLU A 160 1.99 21.22 3.26
C GLU A 160 3.04 21.67 2.22
N ARG A 161 3.16 20.97 1.09
CA ARG A 161 4.04 21.35 -0.02
C ARG A 161 3.48 22.60 -0.72
N PRO A 162 4.27 23.67 -0.94
CA PRO A 162 3.76 24.93 -1.51
C PRO A 162 3.02 24.76 -2.84
N ALA A 163 3.57 23.93 -3.75
CA ALA A 163 2.94 23.62 -5.03
C ALA A 163 1.54 22.96 -4.88
N ILE A 164 1.38 22.07 -3.90
CA ILE A 164 0.11 21.41 -3.63
C ILE A 164 -0.87 22.38 -2.96
N GLN A 165 -0.41 23.20 -2.01
CA GLN A 165 -1.22 24.25 -1.37
C GLN A 165 -1.82 25.19 -2.41
N GLN A 166 -1.00 25.68 -3.33
CA GLN A 166 -1.42 26.55 -4.41
C GLN A 166 -2.54 25.93 -5.26
N LEU A 167 -2.48 24.62 -5.53
CA LEU A 167 -3.54 23.93 -6.29
C LEU A 167 -4.85 23.84 -5.50
N PHE A 168 -4.79 23.56 -4.20
CA PHE A 168 -5.98 23.58 -3.34
C PHE A 168 -6.59 24.99 -3.24
N GLU A 169 -5.77 26.02 -3.10
CA GLU A 169 -6.21 27.42 -3.05
C GLU A 169 -6.84 27.86 -4.39
N LYS A 170 -6.24 27.45 -5.51
CA LYS A 170 -6.77 27.74 -6.85
C LYS A 170 -8.15 27.11 -7.06
N SER A 171 -8.35 25.89 -6.57
CA SER A 171 -9.65 25.17 -6.47
C SER A 171 -10.39 24.81 -7.77
N SER A 172 -10.18 25.54 -8.86
CA SER A 172 -10.86 25.34 -10.15
C SER A 172 -10.10 26.03 -11.29
N GLN A 173 -10.57 25.86 -12.53
CA GLN A 173 -9.97 26.50 -13.70
C GLN A 173 -8.46 26.18 -13.81
N PHE A 174 -8.12 24.92 -13.54
CA PHE A 174 -6.74 24.46 -13.62
C PHE A 174 -6.24 24.57 -15.05
N SER A 175 -4.97 24.90 -15.21
CA SER A 175 -4.26 24.94 -16.48
C SER A 175 -3.44 23.67 -16.67
N GLU A 176 -2.92 23.45 -17.88
CA GLU A 176 -1.96 22.37 -18.12
C GLU A 176 -0.66 22.54 -17.29
N ILE A 177 -0.30 23.77 -16.93
CA ILE A 177 0.84 24.06 -16.04
C ILE A 177 0.54 23.56 -14.62
N ASP A 178 -0.67 23.80 -14.12
CA ASP A 178 -1.10 23.32 -12.80
C ASP A 178 -1.13 21.79 -12.73
N LYS A 179 -1.61 21.15 -13.81
CA LYS A 179 -1.64 19.70 -13.94
C LYS A 179 -0.22 19.11 -13.95
N ALA A 180 0.68 19.70 -14.74
CA ALA A 180 2.09 19.31 -14.77
C ALA A 180 2.75 19.49 -13.40
N LEU A 181 2.45 20.58 -12.69
CA LEU A 181 2.94 20.84 -11.33
C LEU A 181 2.51 19.73 -10.36
N LEU A 182 1.23 19.32 -10.38
CA LEU A 182 0.73 18.22 -9.56
C LEU A 182 1.50 16.93 -9.83
N PHE A 183 1.62 16.52 -11.10
CA PHE A 183 2.30 15.28 -11.45
C PHE A 183 3.79 15.31 -11.13
N ASN A 184 4.44 16.47 -11.20
CA ASN A 184 5.83 16.61 -10.77
C ASN A 184 5.99 16.40 -9.24
N GLU A 185 5.08 16.94 -8.43
CA GLU A 185 5.08 16.71 -6.98
C GLU A 185 4.78 15.25 -6.63
N ILE A 186 3.85 14.60 -7.35
CA ILE A 186 3.58 13.17 -7.20
C ILE A 186 4.85 12.35 -7.47
N ARG A 187 5.56 12.61 -8.58
CA ARG A 187 6.85 11.94 -8.88
C ARG A 187 7.88 12.19 -7.79
N THR A 188 7.98 13.42 -7.30
CA THR A 188 8.90 13.79 -6.22
C THR A 188 8.62 13.01 -4.93
N ILE A 189 7.34 12.89 -4.54
CA ILE A 189 6.94 12.09 -3.38
C ILE A 189 7.33 10.62 -3.55
N LEU A 190 7.02 10.03 -4.70
CA LEU A 190 7.37 8.63 -5.00
C LEU A 190 8.87 8.36 -4.90
N GLN A 191 9.69 9.28 -5.41
CA GLN A 191 11.15 9.21 -5.34
C GLN A 191 11.71 9.38 -3.91
N GLU A 192 10.98 10.05 -3.02
CA GLU A 192 11.41 10.22 -1.63
C GLU A 192 11.18 8.99 -0.75
N ILE A 193 10.16 8.16 -1.00
CA ILE A 193 9.68 7.15 -0.03
C ILE A 193 10.78 6.17 0.37
N VAL A 194 11.31 5.39 -0.59
CA VAL A 194 12.29 4.33 -0.28
C VAL A 194 13.58 4.90 0.35
N PRO A 195 14.19 5.97 -0.19
CA PRO A 195 15.37 6.59 0.43
C PRO A 195 15.12 7.09 1.86
N ARG A 196 13.95 7.69 2.14
CA ARG A 196 13.62 8.21 3.48
C ARG A 196 13.42 7.09 4.50
N TYR A 197 12.76 6.01 4.11
CA TYR A 197 12.59 4.82 4.95
C TYR A 197 13.93 4.14 5.21
N ARG A 198 14.79 4.01 4.19
CA ARG A 198 16.17 3.52 4.34
C ARG A 198 16.94 4.35 5.36
N ALA A 199 17.00 5.68 5.19
CA ALA A 199 17.71 6.56 6.10
C ALA A 199 17.18 6.44 7.54
N ALA A 200 15.86 6.46 7.71
CA ALA A 200 15.24 6.32 9.03
C ALA A 200 15.56 4.98 9.72
N TRP A 201 15.67 3.89 8.95
CA TRP A 201 15.99 2.58 9.49
C TRP A 201 17.49 2.41 9.83
N LEU A 202 18.37 3.00 9.03
CA LEU A 202 19.82 3.02 9.30
C LEU A 202 20.15 3.88 10.52
N GLU A 203 19.45 5.00 10.69
CA GLU A 203 19.53 5.88 11.86
C GLU A 203 18.84 5.31 13.11
N LYS A 204 18.29 4.09 13.05
CA LYS A 204 17.58 3.41 14.14
C LYS A 204 16.38 4.19 14.69
N ARG A 205 15.78 5.08 13.89
CA ARG A 205 14.56 5.82 14.25
C ARG A 205 13.32 4.94 14.12
N ILE A 206 13.34 4.00 13.19
CA ILE A 206 12.28 3.02 12.95
C ILE A 206 12.90 1.63 12.81
N GLU A 207 12.07 0.60 12.85
CA GLU A 207 12.42 -0.74 12.34
C GLU A 207 11.65 -1.01 11.04
N LEU A 208 12.33 -1.52 10.01
CA LEU A 208 11.67 -2.14 8.87
C LEU A 208 11.64 -3.65 9.04
N VAL A 209 10.51 -4.24 8.68
CA VAL A 209 10.20 -5.67 8.85
C VAL A 209 9.86 -6.25 7.49
N ALA A 210 10.35 -7.46 7.19
CA ALA A 210 10.05 -8.15 5.93
C ALA A 210 8.63 -8.71 5.90
N ALA A 211 8.16 -9.00 4.70
CA ALA A 211 7.09 -9.96 4.42
C ALA A 211 7.53 -10.80 3.20
N PRO A 212 6.96 -11.99 2.95
CA PRO A 212 7.13 -12.71 1.70
C PRO A 212 6.89 -11.80 0.48
N PHE A 213 7.72 -11.91 -0.56
CA PHE A 213 7.83 -10.87 -1.60
C PHE A 213 6.48 -10.47 -2.23
N TYR A 214 5.69 -11.45 -2.68
CA TYR A 214 4.37 -11.25 -3.29
C TYR A 214 3.20 -11.52 -2.32
N HIS A 215 3.44 -11.45 -1.01
CA HIS A 215 2.43 -11.71 0.03
C HIS A 215 1.73 -13.09 0.01
N PRO A 216 2.32 -14.21 -0.44
CA PRO A 216 1.61 -15.48 -0.40
C PRO A 216 1.38 -16.00 1.03
N ILE A 217 0.26 -16.69 1.23
CA ILE A 217 -0.04 -17.42 2.47
C ILE A 217 0.94 -18.60 2.60
N LEU A 218 2.05 -18.38 3.32
CA LEU A 218 3.16 -19.34 3.39
C LEU A 218 2.76 -20.77 3.81
N PRO A 219 1.87 -20.99 4.81
CA PRO A 219 1.44 -22.34 5.15
C PRO A 219 0.86 -23.11 3.96
N LEU A 220 0.07 -22.44 3.11
CA LEU A 220 -0.58 -23.07 1.96
C LEU A 220 0.40 -23.35 0.81
N LEU A 221 1.49 -22.58 0.70
CA LEU A 221 2.58 -22.92 -0.22
C LEU A 221 3.36 -24.14 0.24
N ILE A 222 3.61 -24.27 1.55
CA ILE A 222 4.38 -25.39 2.11
C ILE A 222 3.61 -26.70 1.93
N ASP A 223 2.35 -26.74 2.39
CA ASP A 223 1.42 -27.84 2.17
C ASP A 223 -0.01 -27.34 2.32
N SER A 224 -0.79 -27.34 1.23
CA SER A 224 -2.21 -26.92 1.27
C SER A 224 -3.06 -27.80 2.20
N GLY A 225 -2.61 -29.01 2.53
CA GLY A 225 -3.24 -29.88 3.52
C GLY A 225 -3.35 -29.25 4.91
N ILE A 226 -2.53 -28.23 5.22
CA ILE A 226 -2.62 -27.48 6.48
C ILE A 226 -3.98 -26.80 6.69
N ALA A 227 -4.73 -26.54 5.62
CA ALA A 227 -6.07 -25.96 5.70
C ALA A 227 -7.04 -26.85 6.52
N ASN A 228 -6.84 -28.16 6.57
CA ASN A 228 -7.62 -29.05 7.43
C ASN A 228 -7.44 -28.74 8.93
N ALA A 229 -6.32 -28.15 9.33
CA ALA A 229 -6.08 -27.73 10.71
C ALA A 229 -6.90 -26.48 11.11
N SER A 230 -7.60 -25.84 10.17
CA SER A 230 -8.49 -24.70 10.46
C SER A 230 -9.71 -25.07 11.30
N GLY A 231 -10.13 -26.35 11.25
CA GLY A 231 -11.35 -26.85 11.87
C GLY A 231 -12.61 -26.65 11.03
N GLN A 232 -12.48 -26.14 9.80
CA GLN A 232 -13.57 -26.02 8.82
C GLN A 232 -13.47 -27.14 7.79
N GLU A 233 -14.62 -27.63 7.31
CA GLU A 233 -14.67 -28.53 6.17
C GLU A 233 -14.33 -27.74 4.89
N ILE A 234 -13.17 -28.03 4.31
CA ILE A 234 -12.61 -27.31 3.15
C ILE A 234 -12.29 -28.34 2.07
N GLU A 235 -12.78 -28.11 0.85
CA GLU A 235 -12.39 -28.88 -0.32
C GLU A 235 -10.95 -28.50 -0.71
N LEU A 236 -10.05 -29.49 -0.72
CA LEU A 236 -8.64 -29.29 -1.02
C LEU A 236 -8.32 -29.68 -2.48
N PRO A 237 -7.30 -29.04 -3.10
CA PRO A 237 -6.79 -29.48 -4.38
C PRO A 237 -6.32 -30.95 -4.33
N ASP A 238 -6.61 -31.70 -5.40
CA ASP A 238 -6.08 -33.04 -5.66
C ASP A 238 -5.29 -33.05 -6.97
N PRO A 239 -3.95 -33.23 -6.95
CA PRO A 239 -3.12 -33.48 -5.78
C PRO A 239 -2.92 -32.23 -4.88
N PRO A 240 -2.56 -32.40 -3.59
CA PRO A 240 -2.25 -31.28 -2.70
C PRO A 240 -1.11 -30.40 -3.24
N PHE A 241 -1.25 -29.08 -3.09
CA PHE A 241 -0.21 -28.12 -3.46
C PHE A 241 0.90 -28.10 -2.39
N ARG A 242 2.13 -28.49 -2.77
CA ARG A 242 3.26 -28.70 -1.83
C ARG A 242 4.56 -28.19 -2.42
N HIS A 243 4.84 -26.92 -2.18
CA HIS A 243 5.99 -26.19 -2.72
C HIS A 243 6.70 -25.37 -1.62
N PRO A 244 7.30 -26.04 -0.61
CA PRO A 244 8.08 -25.36 0.43
C PRO A 244 9.28 -24.58 -0.13
N GLU A 245 9.79 -24.96 -1.30
CA GLU A 245 10.80 -24.23 -2.06
C GLU A 245 10.32 -22.85 -2.51
N ASP A 246 9.05 -22.70 -2.89
CA ASP A 246 8.48 -21.41 -3.28
C ASP A 246 8.27 -20.52 -2.06
N ALA A 247 7.81 -21.08 -0.95
CA ALA A 247 7.73 -20.38 0.33
C ALA A 247 9.12 -19.85 0.75
N ARG A 248 10.17 -20.67 0.58
CA ARG A 248 11.55 -20.26 0.84
C ARG A 248 12.00 -19.16 -0.11
N ALA A 249 11.74 -19.30 -1.41
CA ALA A 249 12.11 -18.32 -2.43
C ALA A 249 11.49 -16.95 -2.15
N GLN A 250 10.21 -16.91 -1.75
CA GLN A 250 9.49 -15.68 -1.41
C GLN A 250 10.12 -14.92 -0.23
N ILE A 251 10.62 -15.65 0.78
CA ILE A 251 11.36 -15.04 1.90
C ILE A 251 12.74 -14.58 1.42
N GLN A 252 13.46 -15.38 0.65
CA GLN A 252 14.80 -15.03 0.16
C GLN A 252 14.79 -13.80 -0.75
N MET A 253 13.84 -13.72 -1.68
CA MET A 253 13.63 -12.55 -2.55
C MET A 253 13.38 -11.29 -1.71
N SER A 254 12.56 -11.40 -0.66
CA SER A 254 12.30 -10.29 0.26
C SER A 254 13.59 -9.82 0.95
N LEU A 255 14.34 -10.75 1.55
CA LEU A 255 15.59 -10.41 2.24
C LEU A 255 16.63 -9.77 1.31
N SER A 256 16.78 -10.30 0.09
CA SER A 256 17.66 -9.73 -0.93
C SER A 256 17.22 -8.34 -1.36
N PHE A 257 15.91 -8.12 -1.55
CA PHE A 257 15.36 -6.81 -1.87
C PHE A 257 15.65 -5.79 -0.77
N PHE A 258 15.48 -6.17 0.50
CA PHE A 258 15.81 -5.30 1.62
C PHE A 258 17.29 -4.96 1.72
N GLU A 259 18.16 -5.95 1.52
CA GLU A 259 19.61 -5.73 1.49
C GLU A 259 20.01 -4.75 0.38
N GLN A 260 19.46 -4.92 -0.83
CA GLN A 260 19.74 -4.07 -1.98
C GLN A 260 19.20 -2.64 -1.83
N HIS A 261 17.93 -2.48 -1.45
CA HIS A 261 17.25 -1.18 -1.50
C HIS A 261 17.24 -0.42 -0.18
N PHE A 262 17.33 -1.12 0.95
CA PHE A 262 17.33 -0.54 2.29
C PHE A 262 18.66 -0.71 3.03
N GLY A 263 19.63 -1.45 2.45
CA GLY A 263 21.02 -1.51 2.90
C GLY A 263 21.32 -2.51 4.01
N LYS A 264 20.34 -3.29 4.47
CA LYS A 264 20.52 -4.41 5.41
C LYS A 264 19.32 -5.36 5.40
N LYS A 265 19.50 -6.58 5.90
CA LYS A 265 18.41 -7.56 6.06
C LYS A 265 17.58 -7.28 7.33
N PRO A 266 16.25 -7.41 7.27
CA PRO A 266 15.40 -7.26 8.44
C PRO A 266 15.51 -8.45 9.38
N THR A 267 15.30 -8.20 10.67
CA THR A 267 15.30 -9.23 11.71
C THR A 267 13.90 -9.74 12.05
N GLY A 268 12.86 -9.01 11.66
CA GLY A 268 11.48 -9.43 11.79
C GLY A 268 10.87 -9.81 10.44
N LEU A 269 9.81 -10.62 10.48
CA LEU A 269 8.93 -10.88 9.34
C LEU A 269 7.46 -10.83 9.78
N LEU A 270 6.61 -10.11 9.03
CA LEU A 270 5.16 -10.15 9.18
C LEU A 270 4.58 -11.16 8.19
N PRO A 271 4.03 -12.30 8.65
CA PRO A 271 3.38 -13.27 7.78
C PRO A 271 2.12 -12.65 7.16
N PRO A 272 1.83 -12.92 5.88
CA PRO A 272 0.60 -12.48 5.23
C PRO A 272 -0.62 -12.97 6.02
N GLU A 273 -1.53 -12.05 6.35
CA GLU A 273 -2.72 -12.29 7.19
C GLU A 273 -2.43 -12.92 8.56
N GLY A 274 -1.21 -12.76 9.07
CA GLY A 274 -0.79 -13.43 10.31
C GLY A 274 -0.72 -14.97 10.19
N ALA A 275 -0.79 -15.52 8.98
CA ALA A 275 -0.87 -16.95 8.75
C ALA A 275 0.45 -17.66 9.11
N LEU A 276 0.40 -18.54 10.10
CA LEU A 276 1.52 -19.34 10.56
C LEU A 276 1.14 -20.81 10.76
N SER A 277 2.13 -21.67 10.54
CA SER A 277 2.14 -23.08 10.95
C SER A 277 3.51 -23.38 11.59
N ALA A 278 3.65 -24.53 12.25
CA ALA A 278 4.94 -24.95 12.80
C ALA A 278 6.03 -24.99 11.71
N ASP A 279 5.72 -25.53 10.52
CA ASP A 279 6.65 -25.59 9.40
C ASP A 279 6.99 -24.20 8.84
N THR A 280 6.01 -23.30 8.81
CA THR A 280 6.23 -21.90 8.42
C THR A 280 7.21 -21.21 9.38
N ILE A 281 7.04 -21.38 10.69
CA ILE A 281 7.94 -20.78 11.69
C ILE A 281 9.36 -21.36 11.55
N LYS A 282 9.49 -22.69 11.40
CA LYS A 282 10.79 -23.35 11.19
C LYS A 282 11.48 -22.85 9.92
N LEU A 283 10.72 -22.70 8.83
CA LEU A 283 11.24 -22.19 7.57
C LEU A 283 11.73 -20.74 7.71
N ILE A 284 10.93 -19.85 8.31
CA ILE A 284 11.27 -18.45 8.57
C ILE A 284 12.53 -18.35 9.44
N ALA A 285 12.62 -19.13 10.52
CA ALA A 285 13.76 -19.13 11.43
C ALA A 285 15.06 -19.56 10.74
N ARG A 286 15.00 -20.55 9.83
CA ARG A 286 16.15 -20.98 9.01
C ARG A 286 16.66 -19.89 8.06
N GLN A 287 15.85 -18.90 7.71
CA GLN A 287 16.28 -17.73 6.92
C GLN A 287 16.91 -16.62 7.77
N GLY A 288 17.11 -16.84 9.07
CA GLY A 288 17.78 -15.89 9.97
C GLY A 288 16.86 -14.84 10.62
N ILE A 289 15.56 -14.86 10.31
CA ILE A 289 14.54 -14.04 10.99
C ILE A 289 14.48 -14.42 12.47
N LYS A 290 14.32 -13.41 13.33
CA LYS A 290 14.36 -13.52 14.79
C LYS A 290 12.98 -13.43 15.44
N TRP A 291 12.04 -12.73 14.80
CA TRP A 291 10.71 -12.54 15.35
C TRP A 291 9.65 -12.44 14.24
N VAL A 292 8.42 -12.84 14.57
CA VAL A 292 7.22 -12.67 13.75
C VAL A 292 6.07 -12.16 14.63
N ALA A 293 5.03 -11.60 14.02
CA ALA A 293 3.79 -11.25 14.71
C ALA A 293 2.63 -12.04 14.10
N THR A 294 1.67 -12.45 14.93
CA THR A 294 0.53 -13.28 14.54
C THR A 294 -0.70 -12.94 15.38
N ASP A 295 -1.85 -13.42 14.96
CA ASP A 295 -3.11 -13.27 15.68
C ASP A 295 -3.13 -14.06 17.01
N GLU A 296 -3.84 -13.51 18.00
CA GLU A 296 -4.09 -14.12 19.30
C GLU A 296 -4.69 -15.53 19.18
N SER A 297 -5.59 -15.74 18.22
CA SER A 297 -6.26 -17.03 18.03
C SER A 297 -5.27 -18.16 17.71
N ILE A 298 -4.17 -17.86 17.01
CA ILE A 298 -3.11 -18.86 16.74
C ILE A 298 -2.41 -19.26 18.04
N PHE A 299 -2.14 -18.30 18.92
CA PHE A 299 -1.53 -18.58 20.22
C PHE A 299 -2.47 -19.38 21.13
N VAL A 300 -3.75 -19.01 21.22
CA VAL A 300 -4.75 -19.73 22.03
C VAL A 300 -4.92 -21.17 21.53
N ARG A 301 -4.98 -21.40 20.22
CA ARG A 301 -5.05 -22.75 19.64
C ARG A 301 -3.79 -23.57 19.94
N SER A 302 -2.62 -22.95 19.90
CA SER A 302 -1.34 -23.61 20.20
C SER A 302 -1.19 -24.03 21.67
N THR A 303 -1.98 -23.43 22.57
CA THR A 303 -2.01 -23.77 24.00
C THR A 303 -3.21 -24.63 24.39
N PHE A 304 -3.95 -25.15 23.41
CA PHE A 304 -5.18 -25.93 23.62
C PHE A 304 -6.23 -25.18 24.47
N GLY A 305 -6.32 -23.86 24.31
CA GLY A 305 -7.25 -23.01 25.06
C GLY A 305 -6.84 -22.73 26.52
N ASN A 306 -5.65 -23.16 26.94
CA ASN A 306 -5.21 -23.03 28.33
C ASN A 306 -4.28 -21.83 28.57
N ALA A 307 -4.16 -20.89 27.62
CA ALA A 307 -3.34 -19.69 27.78
C ALA A 307 -3.95 -18.74 28.83
N PRO A 308 -3.24 -18.42 29.92
CA PRO A 308 -3.62 -17.32 30.80
C PRO A 308 -3.57 -15.98 30.07
N GLU A 309 -4.51 -15.07 30.35
CA GLU A 309 -4.60 -13.74 29.71
C GLU A 309 -3.29 -12.94 29.78
N HIS A 310 -2.56 -13.03 30.90
CA HIS A 310 -1.27 -12.33 31.06
C HIS A 310 -0.17 -12.80 30.10
N GLN A 311 -0.32 -13.97 29.46
CA GLN A 311 0.63 -14.48 28.47
C GLN A 311 0.43 -13.82 27.10
N LEU A 312 -0.76 -13.30 26.78
CA LEU A 312 -1.05 -12.59 25.52
C LEU A 312 -0.18 -11.35 25.30
N HIS A 313 0.31 -10.78 26.40
CA HIS A 313 1.09 -9.54 26.40
C HIS A 313 2.59 -9.80 26.55
N GLN A 314 3.04 -11.02 26.25
CA GLN A 314 4.45 -11.43 26.35
C GLN A 314 4.93 -12.05 25.04
N PRO A 315 6.23 -11.91 24.70
CA PRO A 315 6.80 -12.62 23.57
C PRO A 315 6.86 -14.14 23.84
N HIS A 316 6.51 -14.93 22.83
CA HIS A 316 6.60 -16.39 22.86
C HIS A 316 7.78 -16.89 22.03
N TRP A 317 8.39 -18.00 22.48
CA TRP A 317 9.55 -18.60 21.85
C TRP A 317 9.16 -19.93 21.21
N HIS A 318 9.47 -20.08 19.94
CA HIS A 318 9.39 -21.37 19.25
C HIS A 318 10.76 -22.04 19.31
N ASP A 319 10.81 -23.28 19.79
CA ASP A 319 12.06 -24.04 19.80
C ASP A 319 12.49 -24.35 18.36
N LYS A 320 13.79 -24.23 18.10
CA LYS A 320 14.38 -24.40 16.76
C LYS A 320 14.55 -25.87 16.38
N THR A 321 14.26 -26.80 17.29
CA THR A 321 14.49 -28.24 17.15
C THR A 321 13.53 -28.91 16.17
#